data_AF-A3U7A8-F1
#
_entry.id   AF-A3U7A8-F1
#
_cell.length_a   1.000
_cell.length_b   1.000
_cell.length_c   1.000
_cell.angle_alpha   90.00
_cell.angle_beta   90.00
_cell.angle_gamma   90.00
#
_symmetry.space_group_name_H-M   'P 1'
#
loop_
_entity.id
_entity.type
_entity.pdbx_description
1 polymer ?
#
loop_
_entity_poly.entity_id
_entity_poly.type
_entity_poly.pdbx_seq_one_letter_code
_entity_poly.pdbx_strand_id
1 'polypeptide(L)'
;MRKSTLIIALLLSFFTTSSQVYDAYNHAELKKDSKGRFIGDISVLGIMNRATLDAADDKNFLKEFTLKLKIWDYLGEPMEMYAFQWKRKKSYTVKVNNRIRNLSLDDLKDYPDLQKRFLNIRPSKVDVKISGVAGDGNSTNTYKVGQVNVPEEIVPVVMLFDYIVKDVDLLIAKEGEYREPTVAGSPSTWNEFFKWSYSDPSIGPDIDLNITETSFNKLSENAQKQRIKKIKDVWKQIKHIKLRADLKTLEWPELEMIDIIKTYDRYKKQKKLKKTESDDDFWSGEEEVVAEKAENDDFWSGGTKKKTKDDFWSGKGSTEEEVNVQKSIATATGNQYIGQKEVLTKRITISYYDHGEIDGDRINIKHNGKTKANNVTLRSYDENLSLDLEEGVNRISFEALNQGSAGQNTASFTVYDANNNVLYTNEWKINTGFKGTLLLIKL
;
A
#
# COMPACT_ATOMS: atom_id res chain seq x y z
N MET A 1 -22.60 14.62 -32.37
CA MET A 1 -22.37 14.92 -30.94
C MET A 1 -21.04 15.66 -30.82
N ARG A 2 -21.07 16.97 -30.50
CA ARG A 2 -19.85 17.76 -30.29
C ARG A 2 -19.22 17.36 -28.96
N LYS A 3 -17.97 16.89 -28.99
CA LYS A 3 -17.12 16.75 -27.80
C LYS A 3 -16.78 18.15 -27.32
N SER A 4 -17.42 18.60 -26.25
CA SER A 4 -17.02 19.82 -25.54
C SER A 4 -15.95 19.47 -24.54
N THR A 5 -14.72 19.89 -24.82
CA THR A 5 -13.58 19.87 -23.91
C THR A 5 -13.90 20.78 -22.73
N LEU A 6 -14.14 20.19 -21.55
CA LEU A 6 -14.41 20.92 -20.32
C LEU A 6 -13.07 21.35 -19.70
N ILE A 7 -12.77 22.64 -19.70
CA ILE A 7 -11.62 23.21 -18.98
C ILE A 7 -12.00 23.29 -17.50
N ILE A 8 -11.34 22.48 -16.68
CA ILE A 8 -11.51 22.41 -15.22
C ILE A 8 -10.87 23.66 -14.60
N ALA A 9 -11.68 24.54 -14.02
CA ALA A 9 -11.19 25.61 -13.17
C ALA A 9 -10.81 25.02 -11.79
N LEU A 10 -9.52 25.07 -11.49
CA LEU A 10 -8.89 24.59 -10.26
C LEU A 10 -9.33 25.48 -9.06
N LEU A 11 -10.36 25.06 -8.32
CA LEU A 11 -10.72 25.67 -7.03
C LEU A 11 -9.97 24.95 -5.92
N LEU A 12 -8.81 25.48 -5.51
CA LEU A 12 -8.14 25.05 -4.27
C LEU A 12 -9.10 25.28 -3.09
N SER A 13 -9.52 24.21 -2.43
CA SER A 13 -10.30 24.28 -1.19
C SER A 13 -9.65 23.41 -0.13
N PHE A 14 -8.96 24.05 0.82
CA PHE A 14 -8.40 23.39 2.00
C PHE A 14 -9.50 23.01 2.99
N PHE A 15 -9.33 21.89 3.71
CA PHE A 15 -10.19 21.55 4.85
C PHE A 15 -10.04 22.58 5.98
N THR A 16 -11.14 23.24 6.38
CA THR A 16 -11.21 24.03 7.62
C THR A 16 -11.73 23.15 8.75
N THR A 17 -11.04 23.15 9.90
CA THR A 17 -11.42 22.40 11.11
C THR A 17 -12.85 22.72 11.54
N SER A 18 -13.73 21.71 11.61
CA SER A 18 -15.06 21.82 12.20
C SER A 18 -15.05 21.38 13.67
N SER A 19 -15.90 21.99 14.50
CA SER A 19 -16.07 21.61 15.91
C SER A 19 -16.74 20.24 16.02
N GLN A 20 -16.07 19.27 16.64
CA GLN A 20 -16.63 17.94 16.90
C GLN A 20 -17.62 18.00 18.07
N VAL A 21 -18.86 17.55 17.84
CA VAL A 21 -19.82 17.24 18.90
C VAL A 21 -19.79 15.73 19.09
N TYR A 22 -19.05 15.26 20.09
CA TYR A 22 -19.01 13.84 20.45
C TYR A 22 -20.26 13.52 21.29
N ASP A 23 -21.15 12.69 20.77
CA ASP A 23 -22.21 12.04 21.53
C ASP A 23 -22.07 10.53 21.36
N ALA A 24 -22.51 9.72 22.32
CA ALA A 24 -22.24 8.29 22.45
C ALA A 24 -22.55 7.44 21.19
N TYR A 25 -23.31 8.00 20.24
CA TYR A 25 -23.73 7.35 18.99
C TYR A 25 -23.12 7.94 17.71
N ASN A 26 -22.65 9.20 17.71
CA ASN A 26 -22.21 9.92 16.51
C ASN A 26 -20.79 10.48 16.69
N HIS A 27 -19.97 10.36 15.64
CA HIS A 27 -18.58 10.81 15.68
C HIS A 27 -18.43 12.29 15.27
N ALA A 28 -19.35 12.82 14.46
CA ALA A 28 -19.31 14.22 14.03
C ALA A 28 -20.70 14.79 13.71
N GLU A 29 -20.82 16.11 13.80
CA GLU A 29 -21.93 16.90 13.26
C GLU A 29 -21.39 17.88 12.21
N LEU A 30 -21.95 17.83 11.01
CA LEU A 30 -21.66 18.73 9.91
C LEU A 30 -22.83 19.69 9.72
N LYS A 31 -22.52 20.99 9.75
CA LYS A 31 -23.48 22.05 9.46
C LYS A 31 -23.19 22.61 8.08
N LYS A 32 -24.24 22.80 7.29
CA LYS A 32 -24.15 23.38 5.96
C LYS A 32 -23.62 24.81 6.06
N ASP A 33 -22.53 25.10 5.36
CA ASP A 33 -21.95 26.43 5.32
C ASP A 33 -22.77 27.39 4.44
N SER A 34 -22.41 28.67 4.43
CA SER A 34 -23.08 29.70 3.61
C SER A 34 -22.96 29.46 2.10
N LYS A 35 -22.06 28.58 1.66
CA LYS A 35 -21.88 28.16 0.26
C LYS A 35 -22.59 26.83 -0.05
N GLY A 36 -23.38 26.31 0.89
CA GLY A 36 -24.13 25.07 0.72
C GLY A 36 -23.31 23.79 0.91
N ARG A 37 -22.11 23.88 1.48
CA ARG A 37 -21.18 22.75 1.62
C ARG A 37 -21.20 22.19 3.04
N PHE A 38 -21.06 20.88 3.18
CA PHE A 38 -20.75 20.24 4.45
C PHE A 38 -19.28 19.88 4.47
N ILE A 39 -18.55 20.42 5.43
CA ILE A 39 -17.10 20.22 5.59
C ILE A 39 -16.86 19.81 7.04
N GLY A 40 -16.10 18.74 7.24
CA GLY A 40 -15.64 18.39 8.58
C GLY A 40 -14.78 17.14 8.66
N ASP A 41 -14.23 16.97 9.87
CA ASP A 41 -13.32 15.89 10.23
C ASP A 41 -14.01 14.93 11.19
N ILE A 42 -14.00 13.64 10.84
CA ILE A 42 -14.64 12.58 11.61
C ILE A 42 -13.54 11.72 12.21
N SER A 43 -13.21 11.98 13.47
CA SER A 43 -12.16 11.26 14.18
C SER A 43 -12.71 10.06 14.93
N VAL A 44 -12.11 8.90 14.70
CA VAL A 44 -12.42 7.64 15.38
C VAL A 44 -11.21 7.24 16.21
N LEU A 45 -11.35 7.35 17.54
CA LEU A 45 -10.29 7.11 18.50
C LEU A 45 -10.42 5.72 19.12
N GLY A 46 -9.29 5.06 19.41
CA GLY A 46 -9.30 3.81 20.18
C GLY A 46 -9.94 2.66 19.41
N ILE A 47 -9.50 2.48 18.16
CA ILE A 47 -9.95 1.40 17.28
C ILE A 47 -9.52 0.08 17.91
N MET A 48 -10.52 -0.77 18.16
CA MET A 48 -10.32 -2.09 18.76
C MET A 48 -11.05 -3.10 17.90
N ASN A 49 -10.45 -4.27 17.71
CA ASN A 49 -11.10 -5.39 17.05
C ASN A 49 -12.28 -5.90 17.92
N ARG A 50 -13.43 -5.26 17.77
CA ARG A 50 -14.71 -5.54 18.44
C ARG A 50 -15.65 -6.18 17.43
N ALA A 51 -16.56 -7.03 17.89
CA ALA A 51 -17.45 -7.84 17.05
C ALA A 51 -18.30 -7.06 16.02
N THR A 52 -18.55 -5.75 16.20
CA THR A 52 -19.49 -4.99 15.35
C THR A 52 -19.02 -3.60 14.91
N LEU A 53 -17.98 -3.02 15.51
CA LEU A 53 -17.59 -1.61 15.30
C LEU A 53 -16.43 -1.45 14.31
N ASP A 54 -15.33 -2.18 14.54
CA ASP A 54 -14.08 -2.06 13.78
C ASP A 54 -13.44 -3.44 13.50
N ALA A 55 -14.25 -4.48 13.30
CA ALA A 55 -13.80 -5.86 13.09
C ALA A 55 -12.84 -6.03 11.90
N ALA A 56 -12.70 -5.00 11.06
CA ALA A 56 -11.81 -4.95 9.91
C ALA A 56 -10.32 -4.96 10.28
N ASP A 57 -9.90 -4.47 11.46
CA ASP A 57 -8.48 -4.48 11.87
C ASP A 57 -8.08 -5.80 12.55
N ASP A 58 -7.94 -6.85 11.75
CA ASP A 58 -7.55 -8.18 12.22
C ASP A 58 -6.10 -8.23 12.76
N LYS A 59 -5.24 -7.28 12.36
CA LYS A 59 -3.85 -7.19 12.84
C LYS A 59 -3.69 -6.38 14.12
N ASN A 60 -4.77 -5.76 14.60
CA ASN A 60 -4.78 -4.88 15.78
C ASN A 60 -3.67 -3.82 15.70
N PHE A 61 -3.45 -3.26 14.51
CA PHE A 61 -2.38 -2.31 14.24
C PHE A 61 -2.87 -0.88 14.10
N LEU A 62 -4.13 -0.66 13.71
CA LEU A 62 -4.72 0.67 13.64
C LEU A 62 -5.05 1.18 15.06
N LYS A 63 -4.67 2.41 15.38
CA LYS A 63 -4.99 3.05 16.66
C LYS A 63 -6.20 3.98 16.54
N GLU A 64 -6.16 4.83 15.54
CA GLU A 64 -7.17 5.87 15.27
C GLU A 64 -7.11 6.23 13.79
N PHE A 65 -8.24 6.67 13.25
CA PHE A 65 -8.29 7.32 11.94
C PHE A 65 -9.14 8.57 11.99
N THR A 66 -8.96 9.45 11.02
CA THR A 66 -9.82 10.60 10.78
C THR A 66 -10.20 10.59 9.31
N LEU A 67 -11.50 10.51 9.04
CA LEU A 67 -12.07 10.73 7.72
C LEU A 67 -12.39 12.21 7.59
N LYS A 68 -11.69 12.89 6.70
CA LYS A 68 -12.01 14.26 6.31
C LYS A 68 -12.97 14.19 5.14
N LEU A 69 -14.05 14.94 5.20
CA LEU A 69 -15.01 14.95 4.10
C LEU A 69 -15.50 16.35 3.77
N LYS A 70 -15.76 16.53 2.48
CA LYS A 70 -16.36 17.73 1.94
C LYS A 70 -17.38 17.31 0.88
N ILE A 71 -18.65 17.56 1.14
CA ILE A 71 -19.76 17.21 0.26
C ILE A 71 -20.63 18.44 -0.01
N TRP A 72 -21.07 18.62 -1.26
CA TRP A 72 -21.91 19.75 -1.68
C TRP A 72 -22.64 19.42 -2.96
N ASP A 73 -23.56 20.29 -3.40
CA ASP A 73 -24.12 20.22 -4.75
C ASP A 73 -23.54 21.32 -5.64
N TYR A 74 -23.23 20.99 -6.90
CA TYR A 74 -22.79 21.94 -7.90
C TYR A 74 -23.62 21.75 -9.17
N LEU A 75 -24.29 22.83 -9.60
CA LEU A 75 -25.26 22.79 -10.71
C LEU A 75 -26.33 21.69 -10.55
N GLY A 76 -26.66 21.36 -9.29
CA GLY A 76 -27.64 20.33 -8.95
C GLY A 76 -27.12 18.90 -8.98
N GLU A 77 -25.82 18.66 -9.14
CA GLU A 77 -25.19 17.33 -9.04
C GLU A 77 -24.34 17.21 -7.77
N PRO A 78 -24.27 16.01 -7.14
CA PRO A 78 -23.60 15.83 -5.87
C PRO A 78 -22.08 15.74 -6.08
N MET A 79 -21.34 16.53 -5.33
CA MET A 79 -19.88 16.56 -5.33
C MET A 79 -19.35 16.06 -4.00
N GLU A 80 -18.30 15.25 -4.07
CA GLU A 80 -17.69 14.64 -2.89
C GLU A 80 -16.16 14.68 -2.92
N MET A 81 -15.57 14.85 -1.75
CA MET A 81 -14.13 14.77 -1.54
C MET A 81 -13.89 14.13 -0.19
N TYR A 82 -12.96 13.20 -0.15
CA TYR A 82 -12.57 12.50 1.06
C TYR A 82 -11.05 12.52 1.21
N ALA A 83 -10.59 12.47 2.45
CA ALA A 83 -9.19 12.21 2.75
C ALA A 83 -9.10 11.35 4.01
N PHE A 84 -8.14 10.43 4.02
CA PHE A 84 -7.95 9.52 5.14
C PHE A 84 -6.62 9.78 5.85
N GLN A 85 -6.72 10.14 7.13
CA GLN A 85 -5.58 10.25 8.03
C GLN A 85 -5.65 9.11 9.04
N TRP A 86 -4.52 8.50 9.37
CA TRP A 86 -4.50 7.35 10.27
C TRP A 86 -3.27 7.34 11.17
N LYS A 87 -3.37 6.66 12.32
CA LYS A 87 -2.24 6.37 13.19
C LYS A 87 -2.22 4.92 13.61
N ARG A 88 -1.02 4.34 13.74
CA ARG A 88 -0.84 2.96 14.19
C ARG A 88 -0.69 2.86 15.71
N LYS A 89 -0.85 1.65 16.21
CA LYS A 89 -0.36 1.20 17.51
C LYS A 89 1.15 0.94 17.44
N LYS A 90 1.77 0.73 18.61
CA LYS A 90 3.20 0.40 18.72
C LYS A 90 3.51 -1.07 18.45
N SER A 91 2.49 -1.89 18.20
CA SER A 91 2.63 -3.32 17.94
C SER A 91 1.51 -3.80 17.02
N TYR A 92 1.76 -4.92 16.34
CA TYR A 92 0.75 -5.62 15.54
C TYR A 92 0.84 -7.12 15.77
N THR A 93 -0.24 -7.81 15.41
CA THR A 93 -0.32 -9.27 15.44
C THR A 93 -0.54 -9.85 14.04
N VAL A 94 0.27 -10.84 13.65
CA VAL A 94 0.11 -11.59 12.40
C VAL A 94 0.27 -13.09 12.64
N LYS A 95 -0.31 -13.92 11.77
CA LYS A 95 -0.11 -15.37 11.82
C LYS A 95 1.13 -15.76 11.02
N VAL A 96 2.12 -16.35 11.70
CA VAL A 96 3.33 -16.90 11.07
C VAL A 96 3.34 -18.40 11.32
N ASN A 97 3.32 -19.22 10.26
CA ASN A 97 3.29 -20.69 10.35
C ASN A 97 2.17 -21.20 11.29
N ASN A 98 0.97 -20.67 11.11
CA ASN A 98 -0.22 -20.98 11.92
C ASN A 98 -0.13 -20.63 13.42
N ARG A 99 0.84 -19.81 13.83
CA ARG A 99 0.97 -19.27 15.19
C ARG A 99 0.81 -17.75 15.18
N ILE A 100 0.03 -17.23 16.11
CA ILE A 100 -0.11 -15.78 16.30
C ILE A 100 1.19 -15.25 16.88
N ARG A 101 1.79 -14.26 16.21
CA ARG A 101 3.00 -13.57 16.63
C ARG A 101 2.69 -12.10 16.81
N ASN A 102 3.12 -11.54 17.94
CA ASN A 102 3.09 -10.12 18.22
C ASN A 102 4.51 -9.56 18.04
N LEU A 103 4.62 -8.39 17.42
CA LEU A 103 5.88 -7.64 17.32
C LEU A 103 5.62 -6.19 17.71
N SER A 104 6.44 -5.67 18.62
CA SER A 104 6.39 -4.27 19.05
C SER A 104 7.57 -3.45 18.53
N LEU A 105 7.41 -2.14 18.45
CA LEU A 105 8.51 -1.21 18.18
C LEU A 105 9.64 -1.32 19.21
N ASP A 106 9.30 -1.62 20.47
CA ASP A 106 10.29 -1.75 21.55
C ASP A 106 11.17 -2.99 21.34
N ASP A 107 10.63 -4.06 20.74
CA ASP A 107 11.41 -5.25 20.34
C ASP A 107 12.46 -4.92 19.27
N LEU A 108 12.21 -3.90 18.45
CA LEU A 108 13.03 -3.51 17.31
C LEU A 108 14.06 -2.41 17.63
N LYS A 109 14.19 -2.00 18.89
CA LYS A 109 15.10 -0.91 19.31
C LYS A 109 16.57 -1.13 18.92
N ASP A 110 17.01 -2.38 18.89
CA ASP A 110 18.38 -2.78 18.52
C ASP A 110 18.55 -3.00 17.00
N TYR A 111 17.48 -2.83 16.20
CA TYR A 111 17.42 -3.18 14.77
C TYR A 111 16.85 -2.00 13.94
N PRO A 112 17.66 -0.96 13.65
CA PRO A 112 17.18 0.26 13.00
C PRO A 112 16.56 0.06 11.61
N ASP A 113 17.04 -0.94 10.86
CA ASP A 113 16.52 -1.33 9.57
C ASP A 113 15.08 -1.86 9.68
N LEU A 114 14.83 -2.75 10.64
CA LEU A 114 13.51 -3.32 10.92
C LEU A 114 12.57 -2.27 11.51
N GLN A 115 13.07 -1.38 12.35
CA GLN A 115 12.30 -0.25 12.85
C GLN A 115 11.84 0.64 11.70
N LYS A 116 12.72 0.99 10.76
CA LYS A 116 12.34 1.77 9.57
C LYS A 116 11.27 1.07 8.73
N ARG A 117 11.40 -0.24 8.51
CA ARG A 117 10.39 -1.05 7.79
C ARG A 117 9.05 -1.05 8.53
N PHE A 118 9.05 -1.27 9.85
CA PHE A 118 7.86 -1.22 10.69
C PHE A 118 7.15 0.14 10.58
N LEU A 119 7.92 1.23 10.65
CA LEU A 119 7.38 2.60 10.56
C LEU A 119 6.81 2.92 9.17
N ASN A 120 7.25 2.22 8.13
CA ASN A 120 6.77 2.38 6.76
C ASN A 120 5.58 1.49 6.40
N ILE A 121 5.16 0.58 7.28
CA ILE A 121 3.94 -0.21 7.08
C ILE A 121 2.77 0.77 6.95
N ARG A 122 1.97 0.61 5.91
CA ARG A 122 0.75 1.39 5.66
C ARG A 122 -0.36 0.47 5.20
N PRO A 123 -1.65 0.81 5.39
CA PRO A 123 -2.75 0.04 4.82
C PRO A 123 -2.59 -0.11 3.30
N SER A 124 -2.84 -1.31 2.78
CA SER A 124 -2.92 -1.56 1.34
C SER A 124 -4.29 -1.19 0.78
N LYS A 125 -5.34 -1.32 1.59
CA LYS A 125 -6.72 -0.98 1.23
C LYS A 125 -7.50 -0.52 2.46
N VAL A 126 -8.34 0.50 2.29
CA VAL A 126 -9.24 1.01 3.33
C VAL A 126 -10.56 1.40 2.69
N ASP A 127 -11.66 0.78 3.09
CA ASP A 127 -13.01 1.23 2.77
C ASP A 127 -13.67 1.70 4.07
N VAL A 128 -14.27 2.89 4.06
CA VAL A 128 -14.94 3.48 5.23
C VAL A 128 -16.43 3.53 4.99
N LYS A 129 -17.21 2.87 5.86
CA LYS A 129 -18.66 3.04 5.89
C LYS A 129 -18.97 4.30 6.70
N ILE A 130 -19.69 5.24 6.12
CA ILE A 130 -20.31 6.34 6.85
C ILE A 130 -21.81 6.11 6.95
N SER A 131 -22.38 6.41 8.11
CA SER A 131 -23.80 6.26 8.37
C SER A 131 -24.28 7.31 9.35
N GLY A 132 -25.57 7.64 9.35
CA GLY A 132 -26.08 8.60 10.31
C GLY A 132 -27.45 9.14 9.97
N VAL A 133 -27.72 10.34 10.51
CA VAL A 133 -28.98 11.05 10.36
C VAL A 133 -28.78 12.46 9.80
N ALA A 134 -29.73 12.94 9.01
CA ALA A 134 -29.74 14.27 8.45
C ALA A 134 -31.10 14.96 8.60
N GLY A 135 -31.08 16.28 8.72
CA GLY A 135 -32.28 17.08 8.91
C GLY A 135 -32.09 18.57 8.66
N ASP A 136 -33.16 19.33 8.85
CA ASP A 136 -33.24 20.78 8.59
C ASP A 136 -32.56 21.67 9.63
N GLY A 137 -32.05 21.08 10.72
CA GLY A 137 -31.39 21.79 11.82
C GLY A 137 -32.33 22.48 12.80
N ASN A 138 -33.66 22.41 12.64
CA ASN A 138 -34.62 23.16 13.45
C ASN A 138 -34.97 22.48 14.79
N SER A 139 -34.13 21.56 15.29
CA SER A 139 -34.37 20.92 16.57
C SER A 139 -33.79 21.71 17.73
N THR A 140 -34.57 21.88 18.79
CA THR A 140 -34.10 22.44 20.07
C THR A 140 -33.24 21.46 20.86
N ASN A 141 -33.30 20.17 20.52
CA ASN A 141 -32.46 19.14 21.14
C ASN A 141 -31.13 19.06 20.38
N THR A 142 -30.04 19.38 21.07
CA THR A 142 -28.66 19.36 20.54
C THR A 142 -28.21 17.97 20.06
N TYR A 143 -28.93 16.89 20.41
CA TYR A 143 -28.67 15.53 19.95
C TYR A 143 -29.44 15.15 18.67
N LYS A 144 -30.45 15.93 18.26
CA LYS A 144 -31.21 15.71 17.01
C LYS A 144 -30.70 16.59 15.86
N VAL A 145 -31.14 16.30 14.63
CA VAL A 145 -30.78 17.04 13.39
C VAL A 145 -31.94 17.81 12.79
N GLY A 146 -33.14 17.77 13.40
CA GLY A 146 -34.36 18.30 12.82
C GLY A 146 -35.05 17.30 11.87
N GLN A 147 -36.07 17.74 11.16
CA GLN A 147 -36.90 16.89 10.29
C GLN A 147 -37.06 17.55 8.91
N VAL A 148 -37.33 16.74 7.87
CA VAL A 148 -37.54 17.22 6.50
C VAL A 148 -38.85 16.70 5.96
N ASN A 149 -39.43 17.43 5.00
CA ASN A 149 -40.64 17.00 4.32
C ASN A 149 -40.28 16.09 3.14
N VAL A 150 -40.92 14.92 3.11
CA VAL A 150 -40.87 13.98 1.99
C VAL A 150 -42.25 14.00 1.32
N PRO A 151 -42.37 14.17 -0.01
CA PRO A 151 -43.67 14.42 -0.66
C PRO A 151 -44.79 13.41 -0.38
N GLU A 152 -44.44 12.15 -0.18
CA GLU A 152 -45.38 11.04 0.06
C GLU A 152 -45.73 10.87 1.54
N GLU A 153 -45.08 11.64 2.42
CA GLU A 153 -45.27 11.58 3.86
C GLU A 153 -46.14 12.72 4.35
N ILE A 154 -47.04 12.40 5.28
CA ILE A 154 -47.94 13.37 5.89
C ILE A 154 -47.20 14.20 6.95
N VAL A 155 -46.18 13.59 7.58
CA VAL A 155 -45.42 14.19 8.67
C VAL A 155 -43.95 14.37 8.29
N PRO A 156 -43.26 15.42 8.78
CA PRO A 156 -41.82 15.56 8.61
C PRO A 156 -41.07 14.38 9.24
N VAL A 157 -40.05 13.87 8.55
CA VAL A 157 -39.28 12.69 8.96
C VAL A 157 -37.81 13.04 9.19
N VAL A 158 -37.10 12.19 9.94
CA VAL A 158 -35.64 12.24 10.03
C VAL A 158 -35.07 11.37 8.92
N MET A 159 -34.12 11.90 8.16
CA MET A 159 -33.45 11.12 7.13
C MET A 159 -32.33 10.30 7.74
N LEU A 160 -32.27 9.03 7.40
CA LEU A 160 -31.17 8.11 7.65
C LEU A 160 -30.33 8.00 6.37
N PHE A 161 -29.04 7.72 6.51
CA PHE A 161 -28.22 7.40 5.36
C PHE A 161 -27.11 6.40 5.66
N ASP A 162 -26.73 5.68 4.62
CA ASP A 162 -25.57 4.79 4.56
C ASP A 162 -24.75 5.08 3.29
N TYR A 163 -23.43 5.10 3.40
CA TYR A 163 -22.53 5.28 2.26
C TYR A 163 -21.19 4.60 2.50
N ILE A 164 -20.53 4.14 1.42
CA ILE A 164 -19.21 3.51 1.50
C ILE A 164 -18.26 4.39 0.69
N VAL A 165 -17.31 4.99 1.37
CA VAL A 165 -16.18 5.68 0.75
C VAL A 165 -15.12 4.62 0.44
N LYS A 166 -14.79 4.49 -0.84
CA LYS A 166 -13.85 3.47 -1.31
C LYS A 166 -12.40 3.93 -1.16
N ASP A 167 -11.50 2.97 -1.05
CA ASP A 167 -10.05 3.19 -1.00
C ASP A 167 -9.51 4.14 -2.07
N VAL A 168 -10.01 4.04 -3.29
CA VAL A 168 -9.64 4.90 -4.43
C VAL A 168 -9.89 6.39 -4.17
N ASP A 169 -10.90 6.72 -3.36
CA ASP A 169 -11.29 8.11 -3.06
C ASP A 169 -10.55 8.66 -1.83
N LEU A 170 -9.89 7.81 -1.04
CA LEU A 170 -9.28 8.18 0.25
C LEU A 170 -7.81 8.62 0.15
N LEU A 171 -7.12 8.28 -0.96
CA LEU A 171 -5.72 8.61 -1.23
C LEU A 171 -4.78 8.36 -0.03
N ILE A 172 -4.65 7.10 0.38
CA ILE A 172 -3.93 6.67 1.60
C ILE A 172 -2.50 7.23 1.64
N ALA A 173 -2.23 8.08 2.63
CA ALA A 173 -0.94 8.71 2.86
C ALA A 173 -0.11 7.99 3.96
N LYS A 174 1.05 8.55 4.30
CA LYS A 174 1.84 8.09 5.45
C LYS A 174 1.06 8.32 6.75
N GLU A 175 1.47 7.62 7.79
CA GLU A 175 0.90 7.80 9.12
C GLU A 175 0.89 9.28 9.54
N GLY A 176 -0.25 9.76 10.03
CA GLY A 176 -0.42 11.14 10.48
C GLY A 176 -0.51 12.17 9.34
N GLU A 177 -0.27 11.77 8.10
CA GLU A 177 -0.50 12.60 6.92
C GLU A 177 -1.84 12.24 6.26
N TYR A 178 -2.33 13.12 5.40
CA TYR A 178 -3.45 12.85 4.50
C TYR A 178 -3.17 13.55 3.16
N ARG A 179 -3.85 13.10 2.11
CA ARG A 179 -3.81 13.75 0.80
C ARG A 179 -5.20 14.26 0.48
N GLU A 180 -5.28 15.53 0.11
CA GLU A 180 -6.52 16.09 -0.43
C GLU A 180 -6.57 15.79 -1.95
N PRO A 181 -7.68 15.23 -2.45
CA PRO A 181 -7.90 15.15 -3.89
C PRO A 181 -7.84 16.56 -4.51
N THR A 182 -7.18 16.70 -5.65
CA THR A 182 -7.15 17.99 -6.36
C THR A 182 -8.43 18.25 -7.15
N VAL A 183 -9.25 17.21 -7.37
CA VAL A 183 -10.50 17.24 -8.10
C VAL A 183 -11.58 16.56 -7.26
N ALA A 184 -12.78 17.12 -7.26
CA ALA A 184 -13.94 16.52 -6.60
C ALA A 184 -14.45 15.31 -7.37
N GLY A 185 -14.79 14.25 -6.66
CA GLY A 185 -15.57 13.14 -7.20
C GLY A 185 -17.02 13.54 -7.42
N SER A 186 -17.70 12.76 -8.25
CA SER A 186 -19.14 12.83 -8.47
C SER A 186 -19.65 11.41 -8.68
N PRO A 187 -20.59 10.94 -7.86
CA PRO A 187 -21.37 9.75 -8.21
C PRO A 187 -22.08 9.96 -9.54
N SER A 188 -22.41 8.85 -10.22
CA SER A 188 -23.08 8.88 -11.52
C SER A 188 -24.42 9.59 -11.46
N THR A 189 -25.21 9.37 -10.40
CA THR A 189 -26.41 10.13 -10.09
C THR A 189 -26.63 10.27 -8.58
N TRP A 190 -27.64 11.05 -8.20
CA TRP A 190 -28.13 11.12 -6.82
C TRP A 190 -28.63 9.78 -6.26
N ASN A 191 -28.92 8.78 -7.09
CA ASN A 191 -29.28 7.43 -6.63
C ASN A 191 -28.07 6.69 -6.02
N GLU A 192 -26.86 7.00 -6.46
CA GLU A 192 -25.62 6.40 -5.96
C GLU A 192 -25.02 7.22 -4.81
N PHE A 193 -25.32 8.52 -4.74
CA PHE A 193 -24.86 9.41 -3.68
C PHE A 193 -25.71 9.29 -2.42
N PHE A 194 -25.13 8.71 -1.36
CA PHE A 194 -25.75 8.46 -0.05
C PHE A 194 -27.05 7.66 -0.17
N LYS A 195 -27.09 6.46 0.40
CA LYS A 195 -28.32 5.67 0.42
C LYS A 195 -29.26 6.23 1.48
N TRP A 196 -30.15 7.13 1.06
CA TRP A 196 -31.12 7.77 1.92
C TRP A 196 -32.30 6.84 2.19
N SER A 197 -32.69 6.79 3.46
CA SER A 197 -33.92 6.15 3.90
C SER A 197 -34.58 7.00 5.00
N TYR A 198 -35.81 6.69 5.32
CA TYR A 198 -36.50 7.32 6.45
C TYR A 198 -37.46 6.34 7.09
N SER A 199 -37.76 6.55 8.37
CA SER A 199 -38.70 5.72 9.12
C SER A 199 -40.00 6.49 9.31
N ASP A 200 -41.13 5.91 8.87
CA ASP A 200 -42.46 6.33 9.33
C ASP A 200 -42.87 5.40 10.49
N PRO A 201 -43.07 5.94 11.71
CA PRO A 201 -43.53 5.18 12.87
C PRO A 201 -44.80 4.36 12.63
N SER A 202 -45.60 4.69 11.60
CA SER A 202 -46.86 4.04 11.26
C SER A 202 -46.75 2.92 10.21
N ILE A 203 -45.63 2.80 9.48
CA ILE A 203 -45.51 1.93 8.29
C ILE A 203 -44.61 0.69 8.51
N GLY A 204 -43.76 0.68 9.54
CA GLY A 204 -42.90 -0.46 9.87
C GLY A 204 -41.43 -0.25 9.48
N PRO A 205 -40.82 -1.07 8.59
CA PRO A 205 -39.40 -0.95 8.25
C PRO A 205 -39.08 0.38 7.53
N ASP A 206 -37.82 0.78 7.56
CA ASP A 206 -37.36 2.01 6.89
C ASP A 206 -37.64 1.97 5.37
N ILE A 207 -38.04 3.11 4.82
CA ILE A 207 -38.37 3.30 3.41
C ILE A 207 -37.16 3.88 2.69
N ASP A 208 -36.61 3.14 1.73
CA ASP A 208 -35.46 3.56 0.92
C ASP A 208 -35.87 4.53 -0.20
N LEU A 209 -35.20 5.69 -0.26
CA LEU A 209 -35.32 6.63 -1.39
C LEU A 209 -34.46 6.19 -2.58
N ASN A 210 -33.29 5.64 -2.28
CA ASN A 210 -32.36 5.11 -3.26
C ASN A 210 -32.70 3.65 -3.57
N ILE A 211 -32.40 3.20 -4.79
CA ILE A 211 -32.52 1.80 -5.18
C ILE A 211 -31.19 1.30 -5.73
N THR A 212 -31.07 -0.01 -5.92
CA THR A 212 -29.85 -0.55 -6.54
C THR A 212 -29.67 0.00 -7.96
N GLU A 213 -28.42 0.24 -8.36
CA GLU A 213 -28.07 0.74 -9.70
C GLU A 213 -28.73 -0.09 -10.81
N THR A 214 -28.70 -1.43 -10.67
CA THR A 214 -29.37 -2.35 -11.61
C THR A 214 -30.88 -2.10 -11.71
N SER A 215 -31.55 -1.86 -10.58
CA SER A 215 -32.98 -1.56 -10.57
C SER A 215 -33.26 -0.16 -11.12
N PHE A 216 -32.39 0.81 -10.81
CA PHE A 216 -32.49 2.18 -11.31
C PHE A 216 -32.38 2.23 -12.84
N ASN A 217 -31.38 1.55 -13.40
CA ASN A 217 -31.12 1.49 -14.83
C ASN A 217 -32.22 0.78 -15.64
N LYS A 218 -33.07 -0.03 -14.98
CA LYS A 218 -34.23 -0.68 -15.60
C LYS A 218 -35.48 0.21 -15.66
N LEU A 219 -35.52 1.32 -14.90
CA LEU A 219 -36.65 2.24 -14.92
C LEU A 219 -36.70 3.07 -16.21
N SER A 220 -37.88 3.57 -16.54
CA SER A 220 -38.02 4.58 -17.60
C SER A 220 -37.34 5.90 -17.20
N GLU A 221 -36.89 6.68 -18.17
CA GLU A 221 -36.24 7.98 -17.91
C GLU A 221 -37.09 8.90 -17.03
N ASN A 222 -38.41 8.90 -17.21
CA ASN A 222 -39.32 9.73 -16.42
C ASN A 222 -39.34 9.28 -14.95
N ALA A 223 -39.36 7.97 -14.69
CA ALA A 223 -39.32 7.44 -13.34
C ALA A 223 -37.96 7.71 -12.67
N GLN A 224 -36.85 7.59 -13.41
CA GLN A 224 -35.52 7.97 -12.93
C GLN A 224 -35.47 9.46 -12.54
N LYS A 225 -35.95 10.35 -13.42
CA LYS A 225 -36.00 11.80 -13.17
C LYS A 225 -36.86 12.16 -11.97
N GLN A 226 -38.02 11.53 -11.80
CA GLN A 226 -38.89 11.74 -10.64
C GLN A 226 -38.20 11.34 -9.33
N ARG A 227 -37.53 10.19 -9.31
CA ARG A 227 -36.78 9.71 -8.14
C ARG A 227 -35.61 10.62 -7.80
N ILE A 228 -34.79 10.99 -8.79
CA ILE A 228 -33.68 11.94 -8.59
C ILE A 228 -34.21 13.27 -8.07
N LYS A 229 -35.30 13.78 -8.63
CA LYS A 229 -35.93 15.04 -8.17
C LYS A 229 -36.31 14.96 -6.70
N LYS A 230 -36.92 13.85 -6.27
CA LYS A 230 -37.27 13.61 -4.85
C LYS A 230 -36.05 13.70 -3.95
N ILE A 231 -34.95 13.01 -4.30
CA ILE A 231 -33.70 13.05 -3.53
C ILE A 231 -33.13 14.47 -3.47
N LYS A 232 -33.11 15.18 -4.61
CA LYS A 232 -32.66 16.58 -4.68
C LYS A 232 -33.50 17.51 -3.79
N ASP A 233 -34.81 17.32 -3.75
CA ASP A 233 -35.72 18.16 -2.95
C ASP A 233 -35.58 17.89 -1.44
N VAL A 234 -35.27 16.64 -1.05
CA VAL A 234 -34.85 16.31 0.33
C VAL A 234 -33.50 16.96 0.65
N TRP A 235 -32.49 16.81 -0.21
CA TRP A 235 -31.14 17.36 0.00
C TRP A 235 -31.15 18.88 0.25
N LYS A 236 -31.99 19.64 -0.48
CA LYS A 236 -32.10 21.10 -0.31
C LYS A 236 -32.54 21.50 1.10
N GLN A 237 -33.34 20.67 1.76
CA GLN A 237 -33.85 20.93 3.11
C GLN A 237 -32.80 20.62 4.18
N ILE A 238 -31.85 19.73 3.91
CA ILE A 238 -30.83 19.31 4.86
C ILE A 238 -29.85 20.46 5.15
N LYS A 239 -29.70 20.76 6.44
CA LYS A 239 -28.72 21.73 6.97
C LYS A 239 -27.77 21.12 7.99
N HIS A 240 -28.16 20.04 8.65
CA HIS A 240 -27.37 19.36 9.67
C HIS A 240 -27.29 17.87 9.35
N ILE A 241 -26.07 17.33 9.40
CA ILE A 241 -25.79 15.90 9.22
C ILE A 241 -25.01 15.42 10.43
N LYS A 242 -25.55 14.48 11.18
CA LYS A 242 -24.81 13.75 12.21
C LYS A 242 -24.45 12.40 11.69
N LEU A 243 -23.18 12.05 11.84
CA LEU A 243 -22.67 10.86 11.20
C LEU A 243 -21.62 10.17 12.04
N ARG A 244 -21.49 8.90 11.74
CA ARG A 244 -20.51 7.96 12.24
C ARG A 244 -19.71 7.41 11.07
N ALA A 245 -18.46 7.08 11.33
CA ALA A 245 -17.59 6.41 10.38
C ALA A 245 -17.09 5.12 11.03
N ASP A 246 -17.19 4.02 10.29
CA ASP A 246 -16.75 2.68 10.68
C ASP A 246 -15.90 2.08 9.56
N LEU A 247 -14.94 1.21 9.91
CA LEU A 247 -14.16 0.51 8.90
C LEU A 247 -14.99 -0.59 8.25
N LYS A 248 -15.17 -0.51 6.93
CA LYS A 248 -15.81 -1.58 6.16
C LYS A 248 -14.81 -2.66 5.80
N THR A 249 -13.64 -2.24 5.32
CA THR A 249 -12.53 -3.10 4.93
C THR A 249 -11.22 -2.41 5.30
N LEU A 250 -10.28 -3.17 5.85
CA LEU A 250 -8.94 -2.72 6.13
C LEU A 250 -8.00 -3.88 5.81
N GLU A 251 -7.09 -3.66 4.86
CA GLU A 251 -6.07 -4.63 4.52
C GLU A 251 -4.70 -4.04 4.81
N TRP A 252 -3.85 -4.86 5.41
CA TRP A 252 -2.46 -4.55 5.68
C TRP A 252 -1.55 -5.36 4.76
N PRO A 253 -0.31 -4.89 4.47
CA PRO A 253 0.67 -5.62 3.68
C PRO A 253 1.23 -6.79 4.50
N GLU A 254 0.43 -7.84 4.65
CA GLU A 254 0.68 -8.96 5.57
C GLU A 254 2.01 -9.67 5.25
N LEU A 255 2.39 -9.77 3.98
CA LEU A 255 3.69 -10.34 3.58
C LEU A 255 4.88 -9.55 4.15
N GLU A 256 4.83 -8.22 4.12
CA GLU A 256 5.87 -7.36 4.69
C GLU A 256 5.90 -7.49 6.20
N MET A 257 4.73 -7.49 6.84
CA MET A 257 4.61 -7.67 8.30
C MET A 257 5.17 -9.02 8.77
N ILE A 258 4.95 -10.09 7.99
CA ILE A 258 5.50 -11.42 8.25
C ILE A 258 7.01 -11.43 8.03
N ASP A 259 7.52 -10.80 6.97
CA ASP A 259 8.95 -10.76 6.68
C ASP A 259 9.74 -10.02 7.76
N ILE A 260 9.21 -8.91 8.28
CA ILE A 260 9.81 -8.19 9.42
C ILE A 260 9.95 -9.14 10.63
N ILE A 261 8.91 -9.90 10.98
CA ILE A 261 8.96 -10.86 12.09
C ILE A 261 9.96 -11.98 11.82
N LYS A 262 9.97 -12.57 10.62
CA LYS A 262 10.91 -13.63 10.26
C LYS A 262 12.36 -13.14 10.29
N THR A 263 12.59 -11.91 9.85
CA THR A 263 13.92 -11.29 9.89
C THR A 263 14.36 -10.97 11.30
N TYR A 264 13.46 -10.44 12.13
CA TYR A 264 13.69 -10.27 13.57
C TYR A 264 14.07 -11.59 14.26
N ASP A 265 13.36 -12.68 13.99
CA ASP A 265 13.67 -14.00 14.54
C ASP A 265 15.06 -14.50 14.11
N ARG A 266 15.43 -14.29 12.84
CA ARG A 266 16.79 -14.60 12.35
C ARG A 266 17.87 -13.80 13.09
N TYR A 267 17.69 -12.49 13.20
CA TYR A 267 18.65 -11.62 13.89
C TYR A 267 18.83 -12.03 15.36
N LYS A 268 17.72 -12.32 16.04
CA LYS A 268 17.75 -12.80 17.42
C LYS A 268 18.48 -14.14 17.55
N LYS A 269 18.29 -15.06 16.61
CA LYS A 269 19.00 -16.35 16.57
C LYS A 269 20.51 -16.16 16.36
N GLN A 270 20.92 -15.31 15.42
CA GLN A 270 22.33 -15.00 15.16
C GLN A 270 23.01 -14.32 16.35
N LYS A 271 22.33 -13.35 16.99
CA LYS A 271 22.83 -12.69 18.21
C LYS A 271 23.02 -13.69 19.36
N LYS A 272 22.14 -14.70 19.47
CA LYS A 272 22.28 -15.79 20.43
C LYS A 272 23.47 -16.70 20.11
N LEU A 273 23.62 -17.11 18.85
CA LEU A 273 24.74 -17.96 18.41
C LEU A 273 26.10 -17.28 18.65
N LYS A 274 26.24 -16.01 18.26
CA LYS A 274 27.46 -15.23 18.51
C LYS A 274 27.78 -15.07 19.99
N LYS A 275 26.76 -14.98 20.84
CA LYS A 275 26.96 -14.91 22.29
C LYS A 275 27.44 -16.25 22.87
N THR A 276 26.92 -17.36 22.37
CA THR A 276 27.39 -18.70 22.78
C THR A 276 28.84 -18.93 22.34
N GLU A 277 29.21 -18.56 21.10
CA GLU A 277 30.61 -18.62 20.65
C GLU A 277 31.55 -17.73 21.49
N SER A 278 31.13 -16.52 21.88
CA SER A 278 31.96 -15.65 22.73
C SER A 278 32.07 -16.08 24.19
N ASP A 279 31.05 -16.78 24.71
CA ASP A 279 31.04 -17.29 26.08
C ASP A 279 31.89 -18.59 26.19
N ASP A 280 32.00 -19.36 25.10
CA ASP A 280 32.83 -20.57 25.01
C ASP A 280 34.34 -20.26 24.85
N ASP A 281 34.70 -19.09 24.28
CA ASP A 281 36.10 -18.63 24.14
C ASP A 281 36.69 -17.99 25.43
N PHE A 282 35.95 -17.99 26.55
CA PHE A 282 36.33 -17.28 27.78
C PHE A 282 36.73 -18.18 28.96
N TRP A 283 36.80 -19.53 28.81
CA TRP A 283 37.24 -20.44 29.87
C TRP A 283 38.10 -21.63 29.39
N SER A 284 39.42 -21.52 29.56
CA SER A 284 40.30 -22.62 29.98
C SER A 284 41.67 -22.09 30.47
N GLY A 285 41.63 -21.23 31.49
CA GLY A 285 42.81 -20.87 32.26
C GLY A 285 42.87 -21.70 33.54
N GLU A 286 43.42 -22.91 33.46
CA GLU A 286 43.91 -23.62 34.64
C GLU A 286 45.18 -24.40 34.24
N GLU A 287 46.29 -24.03 34.86
CA GLU A 287 47.60 -24.68 34.71
C GLU A 287 47.61 -26.04 35.42
N GLU A 288 48.02 -27.10 34.74
CA GLU A 288 48.60 -28.27 35.41
C GLU A 288 49.71 -28.94 34.56
N VAL A 289 50.94 -28.69 35.02
CA VAL A 289 52.19 -29.47 35.07
C VAL A 289 52.50 -30.56 34.01
N VAL A 290 53.65 -30.31 33.37
CA VAL A 290 54.58 -31.13 32.54
C VAL A 290 54.71 -32.63 32.85
N ALA A 291 54.71 -33.46 31.79
CA ALA A 291 55.65 -34.59 31.62
C ALA A 291 55.76 -35.03 30.13
N GLU A 292 57.02 -35.14 29.67
CA GLU A 292 57.46 -35.48 28.30
C GLU A 292 57.07 -36.89 27.82
N LYS A 293 56.75 -37.04 26.52
CA LYS A 293 57.57 -37.80 25.54
C LYS A 293 57.00 -37.76 24.12
N ALA A 294 57.88 -37.29 23.22
CA ALA A 294 58.04 -37.53 21.78
C ALA A 294 56.93 -38.26 20.99
N GLU A 295 56.48 -37.66 19.89
CA GLU A 295 57.06 -37.90 18.56
C GLU A 295 56.67 -36.76 17.61
N ASN A 296 57.65 -36.39 16.77
CA ASN A 296 57.59 -35.28 15.81
C ASN A 296 56.60 -35.57 14.68
N ASP A 297 55.76 -34.60 14.34
CA ASP A 297 55.33 -34.37 12.97
C ASP A 297 55.30 -32.86 12.70
N ASP A 298 56.48 -32.34 12.37
CA ASP A 298 56.70 -30.99 11.86
C ASP A 298 56.04 -30.81 10.49
N PHE A 299 54.78 -30.37 10.47
CA PHE A 299 54.11 -29.88 9.26
C PHE A 299 54.56 -28.45 8.86
N TRP A 300 55.49 -27.84 9.60
CA TRP A 300 55.99 -26.48 9.38
C TRP A 300 57.40 -26.40 8.77
N SER A 301 57.71 -27.25 7.78
CA SER A 301 58.83 -26.93 6.88
C SER A 301 58.41 -25.81 5.91
N GLY A 302 59.03 -24.64 6.07
CA GLY A 302 58.92 -23.51 5.16
C GLY A 302 59.39 -23.89 3.76
N GLY A 303 58.46 -24.39 2.95
CA GLY A 303 58.62 -24.63 1.53
C GLY A 303 57.88 -23.57 0.72
N THR A 304 58.63 -22.84 -0.10
CA THR A 304 58.23 -21.89 -1.14
C THR A 304 56.85 -22.17 -1.75
N LYS A 305 55.79 -21.56 -1.22
CA LYS A 305 54.50 -21.52 -1.92
C LYS A 305 54.61 -20.54 -3.07
N LYS A 306 54.70 -21.09 -4.29
CA LYS A 306 54.39 -20.39 -5.54
C LYS A 306 53.22 -19.43 -5.29
N LYS A 307 53.45 -18.15 -5.55
CA LYS A 307 52.37 -17.21 -5.89
C LYS A 307 51.64 -17.79 -7.10
N THR A 308 50.57 -18.56 -6.89
CA THR A 308 49.48 -18.55 -7.84
C THR A 308 48.82 -17.20 -7.68
N LYS A 309 49.04 -16.33 -8.68
CA LYS A 309 48.20 -15.17 -8.92
C LYS A 309 46.80 -15.69 -9.23
N ASP A 310 46.01 -15.94 -8.20
CA ASP A 310 44.56 -15.92 -8.34
C ASP A 310 44.11 -14.72 -7.52
N ASP A 311 44.14 -13.57 -8.21
CA ASP A 311 43.59 -12.33 -7.72
C ASP A 311 42.15 -12.58 -7.24
N PHE A 312 41.87 -12.23 -5.99
CA PHE A 312 40.53 -12.22 -5.39
C PHE A 312 39.47 -11.45 -6.23
N TRP A 313 39.92 -10.70 -7.24
CA TRP A 313 39.13 -9.94 -8.20
C TRP A 313 38.96 -10.60 -9.58
N SER A 314 39.40 -11.84 -9.78
CA SER A 314 39.40 -12.48 -11.12
C SER A 314 38.04 -13.06 -11.55
N GLY A 315 36.96 -12.84 -10.79
CA GLY A 315 35.60 -13.20 -11.23
C GLY A 315 35.39 -14.70 -11.49
N LYS A 316 36.11 -15.58 -10.78
CA LYS A 316 35.90 -17.03 -10.80
C LYS A 316 35.47 -17.54 -9.43
N GLY A 317 34.52 -16.83 -8.81
CA GLY A 317 33.80 -17.39 -7.69
C GLY A 317 32.92 -18.55 -8.17
N SER A 318 32.62 -19.51 -7.31
CA SER A 318 31.58 -20.49 -7.63
C SER A 318 30.24 -19.77 -7.88
N THR A 319 29.34 -20.39 -8.64
CA THR A 319 28.00 -19.85 -8.88
C THR A 319 27.29 -19.46 -7.58
N GLU A 320 27.52 -20.22 -6.50
CA GLU A 320 26.95 -19.97 -5.18
C GLU A 320 27.54 -18.72 -4.51
N GLU A 321 28.84 -18.50 -4.61
CA GLU A 321 29.51 -17.30 -4.10
C GLU A 321 29.01 -16.04 -4.81
N GLU A 322 28.88 -16.09 -6.14
CA GLU A 322 28.36 -14.98 -6.94
C GLU A 322 26.92 -14.61 -6.56
N VAL A 323 26.08 -15.61 -6.37
CA VAL A 323 24.70 -15.44 -5.93
C VAL A 323 24.64 -14.82 -4.53
N ASN A 324 25.46 -15.32 -3.60
CA ASN A 324 25.51 -14.81 -2.24
C ASN A 324 26.00 -13.37 -2.18
N VAL A 325 27.00 -13.02 -3.01
CA VAL A 325 27.50 -11.64 -3.17
C VAL A 325 26.41 -10.73 -3.72
N GLN A 326 25.62 -11.16 -4.70
CA GLN A 326 24.54 -10.31 -5.22
C GLN A 326 23.39 -10.12 -4.24
N LYS A 327 23.03 -11.17 -3.50
CA LYS A 327 22.03 -11.08 -2.43
C LYS A 327 22.50 -10.16 -1.31
N SER A 328 23.78 -10.21 -0.93
CA SER A 328 24.34 -9.32 0.09
C SER A 328 24.40 -7.87 -0.38
N ILE A 329 24.82 -7.61 -1.63
CA ILE A 329 24.81 -6.27 -2.23
C ILE A 329 23.38 -5.72 -2.30
N ALA A 330 22.42 -6.50 -2.79
CA ALA A 330 21.02 -6.11 -2.84
C ALA A 330 20.50 -5.69 -1.46
N THR A 331 20.78 -6.50 -0.45
CA THR A 331 20.40 -6.23 0.95
C THR A 331 21.06 -4.96 1.51
N ALA A 332 22.33 -4.72 1.17
CA ALA A 332 23.10 -3.61 1.73
C ALA A 332 22.89 -2.26 1.02
N THR A 333 22.52 -2.29 -0.27
CA THR A 333 22.56 -1.10 -1.12
C THR A 333 21.21 -0.68 -1.68
N GLY A 334 20.11 -1.37 -1.39
CA GLY A 334 18.78 -1.08 -1.98
C GLY A 334 18.63 -1.51 -3.44
N ASN A 335 19.65 -2.17 -4.00
CA ASN A 335 19.57 -2.88 -5.28
C ASN A 335 18.64 -4.09 -5.15
N GLN A 336 18.07 -4.53 -6.27
CA GLN A 336 17.22 -5.72 -6.32
C GLN A 336 18.03 -6.89 -6.90
N TYR A 337 18.07 -8.02 -6.19
CA TYR A 337 18.46 -9.29 -6.80
C TYR A 337 17.23 -9.94 -7.41
N ILE A 338 17.19 -10.02 -8.73
CA ILE A 338 16.03 -10.51 -9.49
C ILE A 338 15.99 -12.04 -9.44
N GLY A 339 17.14 -12.70 -9.62
CA GLY A 339 17.22 -14.15 -9.56
C GLY A 339 18.42 -14.73 -10.31
N GLN A 340 18.40 -16.05 -10.48
CA GLN A 340 19.36 -16.80 -11.30
C GLN A 340 18.67 -17.83 -12.20
N LYS A 341 19.28 -18.14 -13.34
CA LYS A 341 18.83 -19.21 -14.24
C LYS A 341 19.99 -19.82 -15.04
N GLU A 342 19.98 -21.14 -15.19
CA GLU A 342 20.89 -21.85 -16.10
C GLU A 342 20.39 -21.78 -17.54
N VAL A 343 21.32 -21.60 -18.48
CA VAL A 343 21.06 -21.39 -19.90
C VAL A 343 21.99 -22.27 -20.72
N LEU A 344 21.44 -22.98 -21.71
CA LEU A 344 22.22 -23.87 -22.60
C LEU A 344 22.67 -23.18 -23.88
N THR A 345 21.92 -22.18 -24.35
CA THR A 345 22.21 -21.48 -25.62
C THR A 345 23.06 -20.24 -25.38
N LYS A 346 23.93 -19.92 -26.35
CA LYS A 346 24.83 -18.75 -26.27
C LYS A 346 24.07 -17.43 -26.40
N ARG A 347 23.04 -17.38 -27.22
CA ARG A 347 22.29 -16.17 -27.51
C ARG A 347 20.97 -16.18 -26.76
N ILE A 348 20.65 -15.06 -26.14
CA ILE A 348 19.36 -14.82 -25.50
C ILE A 348 18.72 -13.55 -26.05
N THR A 349 17.41 -13.45 -25.89
CA THR A 349 16.66 -12.22 -26.14
C THR A 349 15.87 -11.85 -24.89
N ILE A 350 16.03 -10.61 -24.42
CA ILE A 350 15.26 -10.06 -23.31
C ILE A 350 14.17 -9.17 -23.91
N SER A 351 12.92 -9.62 -23.84
CA SER A 351 11.74 -8.80 -24.13
C SER A 351 11.33 -8.09 -22.85
N TYR A 352 11.18 -6.78 -22.88
CA TYR A 352 10.77 -6.00 -21.72
C TYR A 352 9.77 -4.92 -22.12
N TYR A 353 8.85 -4.62 -21.20
CA TYR A 353 7.86 -3.55 -21.36
C TYR A 353 7.52 -2.95 -20.00
N ASP A 354 6.95 -1.75 -20.03
CA ASP A 354 6.48 -1.05 -18.85
C ASP A 354 5.27 -1.79 -18.25
N HIS A 355 5.42 -2.30 -17.03
CA HIS A 355 4.36 -3.01 -16.32
C HIS A 355 3.54 -2.05 -15.43
N GLY A 356 4.01 -0.81 -15.24
CA GLY A 356 3.36 0.23 -14.46
C GLY A 356 2.49 1.17 -15.31
N GLU A 357 2.44 2.43 -14.89
CA GLU A 357 1.84 3.53 -15.66
C GLU A 357 2.89 4.03 -16.67
N ILE A 358 2.50 4.24 -17.95
CA ILE A 358 3.42 4.73 -18.99
C ILE A 358 3.77 6.20 -18.70
N ASP A 359 4.78 6.42 -17.85
CA ASP A 359 5.11 7.74 -17.32
C ASP A 359 6.55 8.19 -17.61
N GLY A 360 7.19 7.51 -18.55
CA GLY A 360 8.51 7.87 -19.07
C GLY A 360 9.66 7.31 -18.23
N ASP A 361 9.45 6.13 -17.67
CA ASP A 361 10.48 5.33 -17.01
C ASP A 361 11.68 5.05 -17.93
N ARG A 362 12.90 5.33 -17.46
CA ARG A 362 14.15 5.24 -18.22
C ARG A 362 15.18 4.38 -17.52
N ILE A 363 15.82 3.48 -18.25
CA ILE A 363 16.78 2.51 -17.73
C ILE A 363 18.07 2.43 -18.54
N ASN A 364 19.10 1.91 -17.87
CA ASN A 364 20.34 1.44 -18.47
C ASN A 364 20.45 -0.07 -18.32
N ILE A 365 20.77 -0.76 -19.42
CA ILE A 365 20.97 -2.21 -19.42
C ILE A 365 22.46 -2.50 -19.62
N LYS A 366 23.06 -3.24 -18.67
CA LYS A 366 24.47 -3.65 -18.71
C LYS A 366 24.60 -5.16 -18.62
N HIS A 367 25.55 -5.71 -19.37
CA HIS A 367 25.94 -7.13 -19.34
C HIS A 367 27.43 -7.21 -18.96
N ASN A 368 27.74 -7.93 -17.88
CA ASN A 368 29.09 -8.05 -17.30
C ASN A 368 29.76 -6.67 -17.11
N GLY A 369 28.96 -5.68 -16.65
CA GLY A 369 29.41 -4.30 -16.43
C GLY A 369 29.50 -3.42 -17.69
N LYS A 370 29.40 -4.00 -18.90
CA LYS A 370 29.41 -3.26 -20.17
C LYS A 370 28.01 -2.81 -20.55
N THR A 371 27.83 -1.52 -20.84
CA THR A 371 26.53 -0.98 -21.30
C THR A 371 26.15 -1.56 -22.66
N LYS A 372 24.95 -2.12 -22.73
CA LYS A 372 24.37 -2.70 -23.96
C LYS A 372 23.23 -1.85 -24.51
N ALA A 373 22.47 -1.21 -23.62
CA ALA A 373 21.49 -0.21 -23.99
C ALA A 373 21.54 0.93 -22.96
N ASN A 374 21.54 2.17 -23.44
CA ASN A 374 21.67 3.37 -22.60
C ASN A 374 20.43 4.25 -22.77
N ASN A 375 19.89 4.74 -21.66
CA ASN A 375 18.74 5.64 -21.60
C ASN A 375 17.52 5.13 -22.39
N VAL A 376 17.23 3.85 -22.23
CA VAL A 376 16.06 3.19 -22.84
C VAL A 376 14.82 3.67 -22.11
N THR A 377 13.81 4.12 -22.85
CA THR A 377 12.50 4.50 -22.27
C THR A 377 11.58 3.30 -22.33
N LEU A 378 11.06 2.85 -21.19
CA LEU A 378 10.08 1.78 -21.15
C LEU A 378 8.76 2.23 -21.79
N ARG A 379 8.15 1.33 -22.56
CA ARG A 379 6.93 1.57 -23.32
C ARG A 379 5.90 0.49 -23.04
N SER A 380 4.66 0.73 -23.44
CA SER A 380 3.55 -0.22 -23.28
C SER A 380 3.60 -1.44 -24.20
N TYR A 381 4.64 -1.57 -25.02
CA TYR A 381 4.84 -2.68 -25.94
C TYR A 381 6.22 -3.27 -25.72
N ASP A 382 6.34 -4.56 -26.04
CA ASP A 382 7.57 -5.32 -25.91
C ASP A 382 8.71 -4.73 -26.77
N GLU A 383 9.79 -4.33 -26.10
CA GLU A 383 11.07 -4.03 -26.72
C GLU A 383 12.04 -5.18 -26.46
N ASN A 384 12.83 -5.52 -27.49
CA ASN A 384 13.72 -6.68 -27.46
C ASN A 384 15.19 -6.26 -27.45
N LEU A 385 15.97 -6.85 -26.55
CA LEU A 385 17.43 -6.74 -26.54
C LEU A 385 18.06 -8.13 -26.61
N SER A 386 18.78 -8.41 -27.70
CA SER A 386 19.55 -9.65 -27.83
C SER A 386 20.95 -9.50 -27.26
N LEU A 387 21.40 -10.51 -26.53
CA LEU A 387 22.72 -10.57 -25.89
C LEU A 387 23.38 -11.93 -26.17
N ASP A 388 24.69 -11.91 -26.37
CA ASP A 388 25.51 -13.13 -26.44
C ASP A 388 26.18 -13.34 -25.07
N LEU A 389 25.88 -14.47 -24.44
CA LEU A 389 26.43 -14.88 -23.14
C LEU A 389 27.88 -15.39 -23.29
N GLU A 390 28.69 -15.08 -22.28
CA GLU A 390 30.01 -15.68 -22.06
C GLU A 390 29.84 -17.01 -21.31
N GLU A 391 30.79 -17.95 -21.39
CA GLU A 391 30.70 -19.21 -20.63
C GLU A 391 30.77 -18.92 -19.10
N GLY A 392 29.95 -19.60 -18.31
CA GLY A 392 29.85 -19.36 -16.87
C GLY A 392 28.84 -18.27 -16.48
N VAL A 393 29.13 -17.52 -15.41
CA VAL A 393 28.18 -16.56 -14.83
C VAL A 393 28.13 -15.26 -15.62
N ASN A 394 26.94 -14.88 -16.07
CA ASN A 394 26.66 -13.63 -16.76
C ASN A 394 25.78 -12.75 -15.89
N ARG A 395 26.24 -11.52 -15.61
CA ARG A 395 25.52 -10.51 -14.84
C ARG A 395 24.78 -9.56 -15.76
N ILE A 396 23.46 -9.64 -15.77
CA ILE A 396 22.58 -8.67 -16.44
C ILE A 396 22.06 -7.70 -15.39
N SER A 397 22.28 -6.40 -15.59
CA SER A 397 21.81 -5.37 -14.65
C SER A 397 21.00 -4.29 -15.35
N PHE A 398 19.89 -3.93 -14.72
CA PHE A 398 18.94 -2.91 -15.12
C PHE A 398 19.03 -1.76 -14.10
N GLU A 399 19.53 -0.61 -14.51
CA GLU A 399 19.76 0.56 -13.66
C GLU A 399 18.70 1.62 -13.96
N ALA A 400 17.93 2.04 -12.96
CA ALA A 400 16.91 3.07 -13.14
C ALA A 400 17.55 4.47 -13.19
N LEU A 401 17.33 5.18 -14.29
CA LEU A 401 17.83 6.55 -14.50
C LEU A 401 16.89 7.62 -13.96
N ASN A 402 15.61 7.30 -13.83
CA ASN A 402 14.60 8.12 -13.20
C ASN A 402 13.60 7.23 -12.46
N GLN A 403 12.63 7.89 -11.88
CA GLN A 403 11.44 7.32 -11.30
C GLN A 403 10.30 7.95 -12.09
N GLY A 404 9.39 7.13 -12.59
CA GLY A 404 8.13 7.57 -13.13
C GLY A 404 7.36 8.50 -12.18
N SER A 405 6.45 9.30 -12.73
CA SER A 405 5.54 10.16 -11.95
C SER A 405 4.73 9.39 -10.89
N ALA A 406 4.52 8.09 -11.06
CA ALA A 406 3.74 7.22 -10.18
C ALA A 406 4.55 6.51 -9.07
N GLY A 407 5.88 6.55 -9.09
CA GLY A 407 6.70 5.94 -8.04
C GLY A 407 7.95 5.24 -8.54
N GLN A 408 8.11 3.95 -8.23
CA GLN A 408 9.32 3.18 -8.58
C GLN A 408 9.34 2.83 -10.06
N ASN A 409 10.53 2.76 -10.65
CA ASN A 409 10.69 2.29 -12.01
C ASN A 409 10.31 0.81 -12.09
N THR A 410 9.29 0.49 -12.89
CA THR A 410 8.68 -0.84 -12.91
C THR A 410 8.64 -1.40 -14.31
N ALA A 411 9.16 -2.61 -14.52
CA ALA A 411 9.02 -3.31 -15.79
C ALA A 411 8.76 -4.79 -15.60
N SER A 412 8.12 -5.38 -16.59
CA SER A 412 8.06 -6.83 -16.77
C SER A 412 8.98 -7.21 -17.91
N PHE A 413 9.64 -8.37 -17.77
CA PHE A 413 10.49 -8.89 -18.82
C PHE A 413 10.43 -10.41 -18.91
N THR A 414 10.66 -10.90 -20.12
CA THR A 414 10.81 -12.32 -20.44
C THR A 414 12.12 -12.55 -21.19
N VAL A 415 12.88 -13.54 -20.74
CA VAL A 415 14.13 -13.98 -21.37
C VAL A 415 13.85 -15.21 -22.20
N TYR A 416 14.24 -15.17 -23.46
CA TYR A 416 14.14 -16.26 -24.42
C TYR A 416 15.52 -16.82 -24.76
N ASP A 417 15.59 -18.12 -25.02
CA ASP A 417 16.76 -18.78 -25.58
C ASP A 417 16.84 -18.59 -27.11
N ALA A 418 17.92 -19.06 -27.74
CA ALA A 418 18.09 -18.96 -29.19
C ALA A 418 17.03 -19.72 -30.02
N ASN A 419 16.26 -20.62 -29.39
CA ASN A 419 15.18 -21.39 -30.01
C ASN A 419 13.80 -20.79 -29.71
N ASN A 420 13.73 -19.58 -29.14
CA ASN A 420 12.52 -18.89 -28.68
C ASN A 420 11.78 -19.58 -27.52
N ASN A 421 12.44 -20.47 -26.76
CA ASN A 421 11.87 -20.99 -25.52
C ASN A 421 12.00 -19.96 -24.41
N VAL A 422 10.96 -19.87 -23.56
CA VAL A 422 10.98 -19.01 -22.37
C VAL A 422 11.90 -19.61 -21.31
N LEU A 423 12.96 -18.88 -20.95
CA LEU A 423 13.90 -19.25 -19.91
C LEU A 423 13.50 -18.72 -18.54
N TYR A 424 13.01 -17.48 -18.49
CA TYR A 424 12.75 -16.76 -17.25
C TYR A 424 11.80 -15.58 -17.49
N THR A 425 10.80 -15.41 -16.63
CA THR A 425 9.88 -14.27 -16.65
C THR A 425 9.82 -13.68 -15.25
N ASN A 426 10.02 -12.37 -15.13
CA ASN A 426 9.94 -11.69 -13.85
C ASN A 426 9.67 -10.19 -14.04
N GLU A 427 9.48 -9.50 -12.93
CA GLU A 427 9.33 -8.04 -12.87
C GLU A 427 10.43 -7.44 -11.99
N TRP A 428 10.82 -6.20 -12.27
CA TRP A 428 11.61 -5.40 -11.34
C TRP A 428 10.84 -4.18 -10.86
N LYS A 429 11.14 -3.77 -9.63
CA LYS A 429 10.62 -2.58 -8.97
C LYS A 429 11.80 -1.92 -8.27
N ILE A 430 12.41 -0.95 -8.94
CA ILE A 430 13.67 -0.35 -8.51
C ILE A 430 13.55 1.19 -8.42
N ASN A 431 14.22 1.77 -7.43
CA ASN A 431 14.27 3.22 -7.25
C ASN A 431 15.35 3.85 -8.16
N THR A 432 15.26 5.16 -8.43
CA THR A 432 16.28 5.87 -9.21
C THR A 432 17.67 5.70 -8.60
N GLY A 433 18.65 5.38 -9.44
CA GLY A 433 20.04 5.14 -9.03
C GLY A 433 20.32 3.74 -8.49
N PHE A 434 19.29 2.91 -8.30
CA PHE A 434 19.44 1.50 -7.89
C PHE A 434 19.33 0.57 -9.10
N LYS A 435 19.75 -0.69 -8.89
CA LYS A 435 19.93 -1.68 -9.95
C LYS A 435 19.23 -2.99 -9.63
N GLY A 436 18.49 -3.52 -10.60
CA GLY A 436 18.02 -4.90 -10.63
C GLY A 436 19.06 -5.80 -11.29
N THR A 437 19.47 -6.90 -10.66
CA THR A 437 20.49 -7.83 -11.20
C THR A 437 19.93 -9.24 -11.37
N LEU A 438 20.05 -9.77 -12.59
CA LEU A 438 19.76 -11.16 -12.98
C LEU A 438 21.06 -11.88 -13.32
N LEU A 439 21.24 -13.08 -12.76
CA LEU A 439 22.37 -13.96 -13.06
C LEU A 439 21.97 -15.05 -14.05
N LEU A 440 22.64 -15.13 -15.20
CA LEU A 440 22.44 -16.21 -16.16
C LEU A 440 23.70 -17.07 -16.23
N ILE A 441 23.56 -18.35 -15.93
CA ILE A 441 24.67 -19.30 -15.89
C ILE A 441 24.68 -20.06 -17.20
N LYS A 442 25.61 -19.73 -18.08
CA LYS A 442 25.80 -20.46 -19.33
C LYS A 442 26.64 -21.71 -19.03
N LEU A 443 26.02 -22.87 -19.23
CA LEU A 443 26.61 -24.20 -18.96
C LEU A 443 27.48 -24.71 -20.10
#